data_AF-A0A1H9UD91-F1
#
_entry.id   AF-A0A1H9UD91-F1
#
_cell.length_a   1.000
_cell.length_b   1.000
_cell.length_c   1.000
_cell.angle_alpha   90.00
_cell.angle_beta   90.00
_cell.angle_gamma   90.00
#
_symmetry.space_group_name_H-M   'P 1'
#
loop_
_entity.id
_entity.type
_entity.pdbx_description
1 polymer ?
#
loop_
_entity_poly.entity_id
_entity_poly.type
_entity_poly.pdbx_seq_one_letter_code
_entity_poly.pdbx_strand_id
1 'polypeptide(L)' 'MIGLLTKNSQGRYAFYNGFYFTAGDAIEIKLDINHWVQTIIKYKDEDYYLKDFPNLKIEGLTARKVV' A
#
# COMPACT_ATOMS: atom_id res chain seq x y z
N MET A 1 -8.70 -5.86 6.59
CA MET A 1 -7.38 -6.36 7.06
C MET A 1 -6.44 -5.19 7.17
N ILE A 2 -5.72 -5.01 8.28
CA ILE A 2 -4.81 -3.89 8.57
C ILE A 2 -3.41 -4.43 8.86
N GLY A 3 -2.36 -3.74 8.40
CA GLY A 3 -0.98 -4.15 8.66
C GLY A 3 0.06 -3.16 8.15
N LEU A 4 1.32 -3.42 8.51
CA LEU A 4 2.49 -2.72 7.98
C LEU A 4 2.80 -3.29 6.58
N LEU A 5 3.04 -2.43 5.61
CA LEU A 5 3.43 -2.82 4.26
C LEU A 5 4.94 -3.02 4.17
N THR A 6 5.34 -4.18 3.65
CA THR A 6 6.73 -4.52 3.34
C THR A 6 6.80 -5.11 1.94
N LYS A 7 7.82 -4.74 1.17
CA LYS A 7 8.08 -5.32 -0.15
C LYS A 7 8.54 -6.76 0.02
N ASN A 8 7.79 -7.70 -0.55
CA ASN A 8 8.10 -9.12 -0.49
C ASN A 8 9.15 -9.52 -1.56
N SER A 9 9.57 -10.78 -1.55
CA SER A 9 10.56 -11.32 -2.50
C SER A 9 10.13 -11.28 -3.98
N GLN A 10 8.83 -11.08 -4.25
CA GLN A 10 8.29 -10.92 -5.61
C GLN A 10 8.16 -9.44 -6.02
N GLY A 11 8.66 -8.51 -5.20
CA GLY A 11 8.58 -7.07 -5.46
C GLY A 11 7.22 -6.44 -5.20
N ARG A 12 6.29 -7.15 -4.54
CA ARG A 12 4.94 -6.64 -4.22
C ARG A 12 4.88 -6.18 -2.78
N TYR A 13 4.14 -5.11 -2.51
CA TYR A 13 3.86 -4.68 -1.16
C TYR A 13 2.82 -5.59 -0.51
N ALA A 14 3.17 -6.13 0.65
CA ALA A 14 2.38 -7.13 1.35
C ALA A 14 2.33 -6.85 2.85
N PHE A 15 1.26 -7.35 3.48
CA PHE A 15 1.20 -7.52 4.93
C PHE A 15 1.97 -8.77 5.36
N TYR A 16 2.34 -8.85 6.63
CA TYR A 16 3.09 -9.98 7.20
C TYR A 16 2.39 -11.34 7.02
N ASN A 17 1.06 -11.34 6.93
CA ASN A 17 0.28 -12.56 6.72
C ASN A 17 0.25 -13.04 5.25
N GLY A 18 1.01 -12.41 4.35
CA GLY A 18 1.13 -12.80 2.96
C GLY A 18 0.10 -12.17 2.02
N PHE A 19 -0.90 -11.43 2.53
CA PHE A 19 -1.77 -10.65 1.64
C PHE A 19 -0.96 -9.55 0.96
N TYR A 20 -1.04 -9.48 -0.36
CA TYR A 20 -0.30 -8.50 -1.16
C TYR A 20 -1.24 -7.68 -2.04
N PHE A 21 -0.76 -6.50 -2.42
CA PHE A 21 -1.47 -5.59 -3.32
C PHE A 21 -0.84 -5.61 -4.72
N THR A 22 -1.65 -5.28 -5.71
CA THR A 22 -1.31 -5.17 -7.12
C THR A 22 -1.88 -3.88 -7.71
N ALA A 23 -1.45 -3.52 -8.93
CA ALA A 23 -1.95 -2.32 -9.58
C ALA A 23 -3.46 -2.40 -9.82
N GLY A 24 -4.19 -1.37 -9.40
CA GLY A 24 -5.65 -1.32 -9.43
C GLY A 24 -6.32 -1.59 -8.09
N ASP A 25 -5.62 -2.20 -7.13
CA ASP A 25 -6.18 -2.45 -5.81
C ASP A 25 -6.43 -1.14 -5.05
N ALA A 26 -7.61 -1.06 -4.42
CA ALA A 26 -7.93 -0.01 -3.47
C ALA A 26 -7.27 -0.30 -2.12
N ILE A 27 -6.69 0.74 -1.54
CA ILE A 27 -5.99 0.66 -0.27
C ILE A 27 -6.27 1.93 0.54
N GLU A 28 -6.43 1.77 1.85
CA GLU A 28 -6.44 2.90 2.77
C GLU A 28 -5.11 2.94 3.54
N ILE A 29 -4.45 4.08 3.55
CA ILE A 29 -3.20 4.30 4.29
C ILE A 29 -3.44 5.21 5.48
N LYS A 30 -2.69 4.97 6.56
CA LYS A 30 -2.74 5.78 7.78
C LYS A 30 -1.72 6.91 7.69
N LEU A 31 -2.18 8.16 7.60
CA LEU A 31 -1.30 9.35 7.53
C LEU A 31 -0.98 9.94 8.91
N ASP A 32 -1.90 9.80 9.87
CA ASP A 32 -1.73 10.22 11.26
C ASP A 32 -2.50 9.28 12.21
N ILE A 33 -2.60 9.60 13.51
CA ILE A 33 -3.20 8.73 14.52
C ILE A 33 -4.66 8.34 14.17
N ASN A 34 -5.44 9.24 13.58
CA ASN A 34 -6.88 9.07 13.35
C ASN A 34 -7.32 9.26 11.89
N HIS A 35 -6.40 9.54 10.97
CA HIS A 35 -6.70 9.82 9.58
C HIS A 35 -6.26 8.70 8.65
N TRP A 36 -7.26 8.10 8.02
CA TRP A 36 -7.11 7.13 6.95
C TRP A 36 -7.53 7.77 5.63
N VAL A 37 -6.72 7.58 4.60
CA VAL A 37 -7.04 8.06 3.25
C VAL A 37 -7.04 6.89 2.29
N GLN A 38 -8.13 6.74 1.53
CA GLN A 38 -8.24 5.78 0.46
C GLN A 38 -7.52 6.28 -0.80
N THR A 39 -6.80 5.39 -1.46
CA THR A 39 -6.18 5.63 -2.76
C THR A 39 -6.11 4.31 -3.54
N ILE A 40 -5.49 4.33 -4.71
CA ILE A 40 -5.33 3.18 -5.61
C ILE A 40 -3.84 2.89 -5.79
N ILE A 41 -3.46 1.62 -5.70
CA ILE A 41 -2.11 1.17 -6.05
C ILE A 41 -1.94 1.28 -7.57
N LYS A 42 -0.82 1.86 -8.01
CA LYS A 42 -0.39 1.90 -9.40
C LYS A 42 1.01 1.32 -9.53
N TYR A 43 1.41 1.02 -10.75
CA TYR A 43 2.73 0.47 -11.07
C TYR A 43 3.32 1.26 -12.23
N LYS A 44 4.56 1.72 -12.06
CA LYS A 44 5.31 2.49 -13.06
C LYS A 44 6.80 2.31 -12.80
N ASP A 45 7.59 2.21 -13.86
CA ASP A 45 9.07 2.15 -13.78
C ASP A 45 9.58 1.13 -12.75
N GLU A 46 9.05 -0.09 -12.81
CA GLU A 46 9.43 -1.24 -11.98
C GLU A 46 9.00 -1.23 -10.50
N ASP A 47 8.29 -0.20 -10.02
CA ASP A 47 7.77 -0.17 -8.64
C ASP A 47 6.29 0.25 -8.53
N TYR A 48 5.71 -0.06 -7.38
CA TYR A 48 4.38 0.37 -7.02
C TYR A 48 4.40 1.72 -6.32
N TYR A 49 3.38 2.54 -6.60
CA TYR A 49 3.16 3.83 -5.96
C TYR A 49 1.67 4.04 -5.67
N LEU A 50 1.37 5.00 -4.82
CA LEU A 50 0.00 5.40 -4.48
C LEU A 50 -0.46 6.49 -5.44
N LYS A 51 -1.58 6.29 -6.14
CA LYS A 51 -2.07 7.20 -7.19
C LYS A 51 -2.14 8.66 -6.72
N ASP A 52 -2.68 8.90 -5.53
CA ASP A 52 -2.90 10.25 -4.99
C ASP A 52 -1.70 10.77 -4.18
N PHE A 53 -0.70 9.91 -3.94
CA PHE A 53 0.52 10.22 -3.19
C PHE A 53 1.76 9.61 -3.87
N PRO A 54 2.10 10.02 -5.12
CA PRO A 54 3.11 9.34 -5.92
C PRO A 54 4.54 9.41 -5.34
N ASN A 55 4.81 10.41 -4.49
CA ASN A 55 6.11 10.58 -3.84
C ASN A 55 6.18 9.95 -2.44
N LEU A 56 5.07 9.40 -1.92
CA LEU A 56 5.04 8.76 -0.61
C LEU A 56 5.55 7.32 -0.73
N LYS A 57 6.60 6.98 0.02
CA LYS A 57 7.15 5.63 0.05
C LYS A 57 6.14 4.67 0.67
N ILE A 58 5.82 3.58 -0.03
CA ILE A 58 4.87 2.57 0.46
C ILE A 58 5.47 1.71 1.58
N GLU A 59 6.77 1.41 1.49
CA GLU A 59 7.50 0.63 2.50
C GLU A 59 7.36 1.24 3.90
N GLY A 60 6.84 0.46 4.85
CA GLY A 60 6.64 0.88 6.24
C GLY A 60 5.35 1.65 6.51
N LEU A 61 4.48 1.85 5.52
CA LEU A 61 3.16 2.43 5.79
C LEU A 61 2.27 1.42 6.51
N THR A 62 1.50 1.91 7.49
CA THR A 62 0.35 1.16 7.99
C THR A 62 -0.81 1.36 7.03
N ALA A 63 -1.37 0.26 6.54
CA ALA A 63 -2.45 0.29 5.56
C ALA A 63 -3.52 -0.74 5.89
N ARG A 64 -4.71 -0.59 5.28
CA ARG A 64 -5.78 -1.57 5.32
C ARG A 64 -6.39 -1.81 3.94
N LYS A 65 -6.79 -3.06 3.71
CA LYS A 65 -7.55 -3.45 2.51
C LYS A 65 -8.96 -2.89 2.59
N VAL A 66 -9.40 -2.22 1.52
CA VAL A 66 -10.80 -1.84 1.29
C VAL A 66 -11.58 -3.09 0.84
N VAL A 67 -12.73 -3.35 1.48
CA VAL A 67 -13.58 -4.51 1.19
C VAL A 67 -14.57 -4.15 0.08
#